data_AF-A0A1E3NF30-F1
#
_entry.id   AF-A0A1E3NF30-F1
#
_cell.length_a   1.000
_cell.length_b   1.000
_cell.length_c   1.000
_cell.angle_alpha   90.00
_cell.angle_beta   90.00
_cell.angle_gamma   90.00
#
_symmetry.space_group_name_H-M   'P 1'
#
loop_
_entity.id
_entity.type
_entity.pdbx_description
1 polymer ?
#
loop_
_entity_poly.entity_id
_entity_poly.type
_entity_poly.pdbx_seq_one_letter_code
_entity_poly.pdbx_strand_id
1 'polypeptide(L)'
;MSSDTRSRLKRGVDADVDDTSKKSTVQDRIRELKNARAKSVLENRRAVYDEVAGVKMKLAEKRKLEKSEDDAVLQEEEGRVSKEKKKNSPNVSTLEYTAEEDEKWEAKQGRINTHEELNDEHKGELHNYKQLAERTYSKNIRGIEQQGKKTLEKYQQEKSLYEKLKTQGLSPEEIRTRLTSSGQLDTYVKDLKSWEEEVYRKRRKINDEGKDGAIHEKNRQFNSKLQRHYRQFQK
;
A
#
# COMPACT_ATOMS: atom_id res chain seq x y z
N MET A 1 -35.47 -68.64 41.65
CA MET A 1 -35.00 -67.30 42.03
C MET A 1 -33.70 -67.06 41.27
N SER A 2 -33.70 -66.75 39.97
CA SER A 2 -34.44 -65.67 39.27
C SER A 2 -34.05 -64.30 39.84
N SER A 3 -33.52 -63.34 39.08
CA SER A 3 -32.96 -63.36 37.71
C SER A 3 -31.87 -62.23 37.62
N ASP A 4 -31.24 -61.83 36.50
CA ASP A 4 -31.50 -62.03 35.07
C ASP A 4 -30.20 -61.88 34.22
N THR A 5 -30.32 -61.86 32.88
CA THR A 5 -29.24 -61.57 31.93
C THR A 5 -29.64 -60.52 30.90
N ARG A 6 -28.77 -59.54 30.62
CA ARG A 6 -28.66 -58.69 29.39
C ARG A 6 -27.64 -57.57 29.68
N SER A 7 -26.39 -57.63 29.26
CA SER A 7 -25.85 -57.63 27.89
C SER A 7 -26.04 -56.31 27.11
N ARG A 8 -24.88 -55.74 26.73
CA ARG A 8 -24.62 -54.96 25.50
C ARG A 8 -25.21 -53.54 25.39
N LEU A 9 -24.31 -52.55 25.48
CA LEU A 9 -23.99 -51.72 24.30
C LEU A 9 -22.60 -51.08 24.40
N LYS A 10 -21.85 -51.18 23.30
CA LYS A 10 -20.52 -50.58 23.14
C LYS A 10 -20.64 -49.06 23.06
N ARG A 11 -19.63 -48.35 23.57
CA ARG A 11 -19.18 -47.10 22.95
C ARG A 11 -17.65 -47.16 22.89
N GLY A 12 -17.13 -47.39 21.69
CA GLY A 12 -15.68 -47.40 21.47
C GLY A 12 -15.14 -45.99 21.62
N VAL A 13 -14.01 -45.88 22.29
CA VAL A 13 -13.01 -44.85 22.00
C VAL A 13 -11.75 -45.65 21.74
N ASP A 14 -11.35 -45.69 20.47
CA ASP A 14 -10.16 -46.40 20.04
C ASP A 14 -8.94 -45.66 20.58
N ALA A 15 -8.48 -46.11 21.75
CA ALA A 15 -7.20 -45.74 22.29
C ALA A 15 -6.13 -46.59 21.60
N ASP A 16 -5.86 -46.27 20.33
CA ASP A 16 -4.60 -46.61 19.67
C ASP A 16 -3.47 -45.83 20.35
N VAL A 17 -3.17 -46.21 21.59
CA VAL A 17 -1.92 -45.87 22.26
C VAL A 17 -0.91 -46.88 21.72
N ASP A 18 -0.34 -46.53 20.57
CA ASP A 18 0.77 -47.25 19.95
C ASP A 18 1.93 -47.36 20.96
N ASP A 19 2.01 -48.50 21.65
CA ASP A 19 3.12 -48.84 22.54
C ASP A 19 4.35 -49.23 21.72
N THR A 20 4.90 -48.23 21.03
CA THR A 20 6.23 -48.26 20.42
C THR A 20 7.18 -47.41 21.24
N SER A 21 7.12 -47.54 22.56
CA SER A 21 8.02 -46.90 23.54
C SER A 21 9.46 -47.48 23.52
N LYS A 22 10.00 -47.76 22.32
CA LYS A 22 11.43 -47.95 22.10
C LYS A 22 12.13 -46.69 22.58
N LYS A 23 12.87 -46.79 23.68
CA LYS A 23 13.69 -45.70 24.25
C LYS A 23 14.74 -45.29 23.22
N SER A 24 14.39 -44.37 22.33
CA SER A 24 15.29 -43.86 21.31
C SER A 24 16.44 -43.15 21.99
N THR A 25 17.66 -43.56 21.66
CA THR A 25 18.86 -42.94 22.21
C THR A 25 18.84 -41.45 21.84
N VAL A 26 19.41 -40.58 22.67
CA VAL A 26 19.43 -39.12 22.41
C VAL A 26 19.99 -38.81 21.00
N GLN A 27 20.94 -39.62 20.53
CA GLN A 27 21.49 -39.56 19.18
C GLN A 27 20.47 -39.87 18.07
N ASP A 28 19.57 -40.82 18.27
CA ASP A 28 18.51 -41.17 17.31
C ASP A 28 17.45 -40.06 17.25
N ARG A 29 17.07 -39.49 18.40
CA ARG A 29 16.17 -38.33 18.45
C ARG A 29 16.78 -37.09 17.79
N ILE A 30 18.11 -36.89 17.91
CA ILE A 30 18.83 -35.85 17.16
C ILE A 30 18.84 -36.14 15.65
N ARG A 31 19.02 -37.41 15.23
CA ARG A 31 18.96 -37.81 13.81
C ARG A 31 17.56 -37.60 13.23
N GLU A 32 16.53 -37.95 13.99
CA GLU A 32 15.12 -37.73 13.65
C GLU A 32 14.80 -36.25 13.50
N LEU A 33 15.20 -35.39 14.46
CA LEU A 33 15.03 -33.94 14.36
C LEU A 33 15.77 -33.33 13.16
N LYS A 34 16.98 -33.82 12.83
CA LYS A 34 17.70 -33.40 11.62
C LYS A 34 16.94 -33.80 10.35
N ASN A 35 16.38 -35.01 10.30
CA ASN A 35 15.59 -35.50 9.18
C ASN A 35 14.25 -34.73 9.04
N ALA A 36 13.57 -34.44 10.15
CA ALA A 36 12.36 -33.63 10.18
C ALA A 36 12.63 -32.19 9.69
N ARG A 37 13.74 -31.57 10.13
CA ARG A 37 14.19 -30.28 9.62
C ARG A 37 14.49 -30.32 8.12
N ALA A 38 15.16 -31.36 7.63
CA ALA A 38 15.45 -31.51 6.20
C ALA A 38 14.15 -31.64 5.36
N LYS A 39 13.18 -32.44 5.83
CA LYS A 39 11.85 -32.56 5.20
C LYS A 39 11.13 -31.21 5.18
N SER A 40 11.02 -30.53 6.32
CA SER A 40 10.37 -29.21 6.42
C SER A 40 11.02 -28.15 5.52
N VAL A 41 12.36 -28.14 5.37
CA VAL A 41 13.04 -27.23 4.45
C VAL A 41 12.70 -27.52 2.98
N LEU A 42 12.59 -28.80 2.59
CA LEU A 42 12.19 -29.18 1.23
C LEU A 42 10.71 -28.85 0.96
N GLU A 43 9.85 -29.08 1.93
CA GLU A 43 8.40 -28.79 1.85
C GLU A 43 8.12 -27.29 1.78
N ASN A 44 8.75 -26.49 2.65
CA ASN A 44 8.69 -25.02 2.58
C ASN A 44 9.23 -24.49 1.24
N ARG A 45 10.33 -25.06 0.73
CA ARG A 45 10.89 -24.68 -0.57
C ARG A 45 9.93 -25.02 -1.71
N ARG A 46 9.22 -26.15 -1.64
CA ARG A 46 8.18 -26.53 -2.61
C ARG A 46 7.00 -25.56 -2.54
N ALA A 47 6.47 -25.29 -1.36
CA ALA A 47 5.36 -24.35 -1.16
C ALA A 47 5.67 -22.95 -1.75
N VAL A 48 6.87 -22.42 -1.52
CA VAL A 48 7.32 -21.15 -2.12
C VAL A 48 7.36 -21.19 -3.66
N TYR A 49 7.78 -22.31 -4.27
CA TYR A 49 7.73 -22.45 -5.72
C TYR A 49 6.30 -22.55 -6.25
N ASP A 50 5.42 -23.28 -5.56
CA ASP A 50 4.00 -23.44 -5.93
C ASP A 50 3.24 -22.10 -5.80
N GLU A 51 3.51 -21.30 -4.76
CA GLU A 51 3.02 -19.93 -4.61
C GLU A 51 3.49 -19.02 -5.76
N VAL A 52 4.80 -19.02 -6.07
CA VAL A 52 5.36 -18.20 -7.17
C VAL A 52 4.81 -18.63 -8.53
N ALA A 53 4.58 -19.93 -8.75
CA ALA A 53 3.92 -20.44 -9.95
C ALA A 53 2.45 -19.97 -10.02
N GLY A 54 1.71 -20.04 -8.91
CA GLY A 54 0.33 -19.54 -8.81
C GLY A 54 0.22 -18.03 -9.08
N VAL A 55 1.16 -17.22 -8.57
CA VAL A 55 1.22 -15.78 -8.85
C VAL A 55 1.50 -15.51 -10.33
N LYS A 56 2.42 -16.26 -10.97
CA LYS A 56 2.68 -16.14 -12.41
C LYS A 56 1.46 -16.50 -13.26
N MET A 57 0.73 -17.56 -12.89
CA MET A 57 -0.50 -17.96 -13.56
C MET A 57 -1.58 -16.88 -13.46
N LYS A 58 -1.86 -16.35 -12.26
CA LYS A 58 -2.81 -15.24 -12.06
C LYS A 58 -2.44 -13.98 -12.83
N LEU A 59 -1.15 -13.67 -12.95
CA LEU A 59 -0.66 -12.52 -13.72
C LEU A 59 -0.80 -12.75 -15.25
N ALA A 60 -0.58 -13.98 -15.72
CA ALA A 60 -0.83 -14.35 -17.11
C ALA A 60 -2.32 -14.36 -17.46
N GLU A 61 -3.18 -14.80 -16.54
CA GLU A 61 -4.64 -14.76 -16.64
C GLU A 61 -5.15 -13.32 -16.69
N LYS A 62 -4.70 -12.45 -15.78
CA LYS A 62 -5.02 -11.01 -15.82
C LYS A 62 -4.62 -10.37 -17.16
N ARG A 63 -3.44 -10.67 -17.69
CA ARG A 63 -2.99 -10.17 -19.01
C ARG A 63 -3.77 -10.72 -20.20
N LYS A 64 -4.41 -11.90 -20.07
CA LYS A 64 -5.34 -12.40 -21.10
C LYS A 64 -6.66 -11.67 -21.03
N LEU A 65 -7.13 -11.38 -19.82
CA LEU A 65 -8.39 -10.67 -19.58
C LEU A 65 -8.30 -9.22 -20.06
N GLU A 66 -7.22 -8.51 -19.72
CA GLU A 66 -6.86 -7.17 -20.22
C GLU A 66 -6.82 -7.12 -21.75
N LYS A 67 -6.19 -8.12 -22.41
CA LYS A 67 -6.21 -8.22 -23.87
C LYS A 67 -7.60 -8.49 -24.47
N SER A 68 -8.43 -9.30 -23.82
CA SER A 68 -9.80 -9.51 -24.28
C SER A 68 -10.71 -8.31 -24.06
N GLU A 69 -10.40 -7.45 -23.07
CA GLU A 69 -11.04 -6.15 -22.89
C GLU A 69 -10.60 -5.18 -24.00
N ASP A 70 -9.30 -5.10 -24.31
CA ASP A 70 -8.78 -4.30 -25.43
C ASP A 70 -9.37 -4.74 -26.79
N ASP A 71 -9.39 -6.05 -27.08
CA ASP A 71 -9.96 -6.62 -28.31
C ASP A 71 -11.49 -6.39 -28.39
N ALA A 72 -12.20 -6.41 -27.25
CA ALA A 72 -13.64 -6.11 -27.21
C ALA A 72 -13.93 -4.62 -27.42
N VAL A 73 -13.09 -3.72 -26.89
CA VAL A 73 -13.16 -2.28 -27.15
C VAL A 73 -12.93 -2.00 -28.64
N LEU A 74 -11.95 -2.64 -29.26
CA LEU A 74 -11.70 -2.52 -30.70
C LEU A 74 -12.89 -3.03 -31.55
N GLN A 75 -13.51 -4.16 -31.19
CA GLN A 75 -14.71 -4.64 -31.88
C GLN A 75 -15.95 -3.74 -31.66
N GLU A 76 -16.08 -3.09 -30.50
CA GLU A 76 -17.09 -2.04 -30.31
C GLU A 76 -16.80 -0.81 -31.18
N GLU A 77 -15.55 -0.36 -31.31
CA GLU A 77 -15.20 0.76 -32.19
C GLU A 77 -15.50 0.44 -33.66
N GLU A 78 -15.06 -0.71 -34.19
CA GLU A 78 -15.36 -1.14 -35.56
C GLU A 78 -16.89 -1.33 -35.80
N GLY A 79 -17.61 -1.86 -34.80
CA GLY A 79 -19.06 -2.00 -34.83
C GLY A 79 -19.81 -0.67 -34.87
N ARG A 80 -19.29 0.37 -34.20
CA ARG A 80 -19.86 1.73 -34.17
C ARG A 80 -19.65 2.48 -35.50
N VAL A 81 -18.50 2.29 -36.17
CA VAL A 81 -18.20 2.93 -37.47
C VAL A 81 -19.24 2.61 -38.55
N SER A 82 -19.90 1.44 -38.48
CA SER A 82 -20.80 0.96 -39.53
C SER A 82 -22.27 1.41 -39.43
N LYS A 83 -22.71 2.06 -38.34
CA LYS A 83 -24.17 2.30 -38.10
C LYS A 83 -24.65 3.74 -37.93
N GLU A 84 -23.81 4.74 -37.70
CA GLU A 84 -24.28 6.09 -37.29
C GLU A 84 -24.09 7.23 -38.31
N LYS A 85 -24.42 6.99 -39.58
CA LYS A 85 -24.84 8.09 -40.48
C LYS A 85 -26.27 8.55 -40.14
N LYS A 86 -26.46 9.20 -38.98
CA LYS A 86 -27.54 10.18 -38.64
C LYS A 86 -27.67 10.39 -37.12
N LYS A 87 -26.93 11.36 -36.58
CA LYS A 87 -27.43 12.53 -35.81
C LYS A 87 -26.26 13.24 -35.13
N ASN A 88 -26.34 14.57 -35.08
CA ASN A 88 -25.28 15.39 -34.49
C ASN A 88 -25.23 15.21 -32.97
N SER A 89 -24.14 14.62 -32.47
CA SER A 89 -23.60 14.89 -31.14
C SER A 89 -22.22 15.54 -31.33
N PRO A 90 -21.91 16.68 -30.68
CA PRO A 90 -20.58 17.25 -30.75
C PRO A 90 -19.57 16.36 -30.03
N ASN A 91 -18.35 16.29 -30.58
CA ASN A 91 -17.21 15.48 -30.15
C ASN A 91 -17.11 15.22 -28.63
N VAL A 92 -17.14 13.93 -28.25
CA VAL A 92 -16.57 13.46 -26.97
C VAL A 92 -15.03 13.58 -26.98
N SER A 93 -14.40 13.62 -28.16
CA SER A 93 -12.95 13.84 -28.31
C SER A 93 -12.47 15.27 -28.05
N THR A 94 -13.39 16.22 -27.78
CA THR A 94 -13.07 17.59 -27.33
C THR A 94 -13.55 17.85 -25.91
N LEU A 95 -13.75 16.80 -25.11
CA LEU A 95 -14.02 16.91 -23.68
C LEU A 95 -12.70 17.20 -22.94
N GLU A 96 -12.14 18.39 -23.15
CA GLU A 96 -11.01 18.92 -22.36
C GLU A 96 -11.49 19.22 -20.94
N TYR A 97 -11.68 18.19 -20.11
CA TYR A 97 -12.02 18.33 -18.69
C TYR A 97 -11.04 19.27 -18.01
N THR A 98 -11.50 20.48 -17.65
CA THR A 98 -10.68 21.47 -16.95
C THR A 98 -10.82 21.32 -15.44
N ALA A 99 -9.79 21.74 -14.71
CA ALA A 99 -9.77 21.70 -13.25
C ALA A 99 -10.95 22.47 -12.58
N GLU A 100 -11.50 23.47 -13.26
CA GLU A 100 -12.66 24.25 -12.79
C GLU A 100 -14.00 23.53 -13.01
N GLU A 101 -14.11 22.72 -14.05
CA GLU A 101 -15.28 21.86 -14.29
C GLU A 101 -15.28 20.67 -13.32
N ASP A 102 -14.09 20.16 -13.01
CA ASP A 102 -13.87 19.14 -11.99
C ASP A 102 -14.18 19.69 -10.58
N GLU A 103 -13.74 20.91 -10.23
CA GLU A 103 -14.15 21.58 -8.98
C GLU A 103 -15.66 21.79 -8.88
N LYS A 104 -16.32 22.24 -9.97
CA LYS A 104 -17.79 22.37 -10.03
C LYS A 104 -18.49 21.02 -9.89
N TRP A 105 -17.86 19.93 -10.35
CA TRP A 105 -18.37 18.57 -10.22
C TRP A 105 -18.17 18.03 -8.79
N GLU A 106 -16.98 18.17 -8.19
CA GLU A 106 -16.68 17.75 -6.82
C GLU A 106 -17.50 18.51 -5.76
N ALA A 107 -17.66 19.83 -5.93
CA ALA A 107 -18.53 20.65 -5.10
C ALA A 107 -20.00 20.20 -5.19
N LYS A 108 -20.43 19.77 -6.38
CA LYS A 108 -21.78 19.23 -6.62
C LYS A 108 -21.96 17.78 -6.13
N GLN A 109 -20.87 17.02 -6.00
CA GLN A 109 -20.84 15.70 -5.36
C GLN A 109 -20.76 15.77 -3.82
N GLY A 110 -20.65 16.96 -3.23
CA GLY A 110 -20.58 17.12 -1.78
C GLY A 110 -19.34 16.45 -1.17
N ARG A 111 -18.20 16.46 -1.88
CA ARG A 111 -16.94 15.94 -1.31
C ARG A 111 -16.57 16.76 -0.08
N ILE A 112 -16.62 16.05 1.03
CA ILE A 112 -16.46 16.50 2.41
C ILE A 112 -15.13 17.27 2.56
N ASN A 113 -15.23 18.60 2.56
CA ASN A 113 -14.14 19.52 2.92
C ASN A 113 -14.07 19.76 4.45
N THR A 114 -14.65 18.89 5.28
CA THR A 114 -14.41 18.93 6.73
C THR A 114 -13.08 18.25 7.05
N HIS A 115 -12.12 19.07 7.44
CA HIS A 115 -10.75 18.69 7.81
C HIS A 115 -10.65 17.71 8.99
N GLU A 116 -11.76 17.39 9.67
CA GLU A 116 -11.82 16.50 10.83
C GLU A 116 -11.93 15.01 10.47
N GLU A 117 -12.82 14.61 9.55
CA GLU A 117 -13.23 13.21 9.40
C GLU A 117 -12.10 12.30 8.88
N LEU A 118 -11.25 12.80 7.97
CA LEU A 118 -10.14 12.03 7.39
C LEU A 118 -8.89 11.91 8.28
N ASN A 119 -8.88 12.51 9.47
CA ASN A 119 -7.75 12.43 10.40
C ASN A 119 -7.83 11.22 11.37
N ASP A 120 -9.02 10.64 11.58
CA ASP A 120 -9.23 9.58 12.59
C ASP A 120 -9.13 8.16 12.03
N GLU A 121 -9.57 7.89 10.79
CA GLU A 121 -9.62 6.54 10.21
C GLU A 121 -8.25 5.82 10.10
N HIS A 122 -7.14 6.55 10.26
CA HIS A 122 -5.78 6.02 10.07
C HIS A 122 -4.85 6.29 11.26
N LYS A 123 -5.37 6.34 12.50
CA LYS A 123 -4.52 6.41 13.72
C LYS A 123 -4.01 5.06 14.23
N GLY A 124 -4.31 3.95 13.54
CA GLY A 124 -3.72 2.64 13.84
C GLY A 124 -2.20 2.59 13.63
N GLU A 125 -1.52 1.74 14.41
CA GLU A 125 -0.07 1.53 14.31
C GLU A 125 0.30 0.89 12.96
N LEU A 126 0.71 1.71 11.99
CA LEU A 126 1.15 1.25 10.68
C LEU A 126 2.50 0.52 10.78
N HIS A 127 2.44 -0.81 10.76
CA HIS A 127 3.61 -1.70 10.72
C HIS A 127 4.22 -1.84 9.31
N ASN A 128 3.57 -1.28 8.28
CA ASN A 128 3.98 -1.42 6.87
C ASN A 128 4.47 -0.10 6.26
N TYR A 129 5.76 -0.05 5.90
CA TYR A 129 6.39 1.12 5.26
C TYR A 129 5.75 1.50 3.91
N LYS A 130 5.18 0.55 3.15
CA LYS A 130 4.52 0.83 1.87
C LYS A 130 3.27 1.71 2.07
N GLN A 131 2.41 1.32 3.01
CA GLN A 131 1.20 2.07 3.36
C GLN A 131 1.53 3.44 3.98
N LEU A 132 2.62 3.53 4.76
CA LEU A 132 3.11 4.81 5.28
C LEU A 132 3.59 5.74 4.16
N ALA A 133 4.29 5.20 3.16
CA ALA A 133 4.72 5.96 1.97
C ALA A 133 3.52 6.41 1.13
N GLU A 134 2.55 5.54 0.86
CA GLU A 134 1.30 5.87 0.17
C GLU A 134 0.54 6.99 0.89
N ARG A 135 0.38 6.92 2.22
CA ARG A 135 -0.26 7.99 3.01
C ARG A 135 0.51 9.31 2.98
N THR A 136 1.85 9.25 3.02
CA THR A 136 2.69 10.45 2.97
C THR A 136 2.63 11.11 1.59
N TYR A 137 2.62 10.30 0.52
CA TYR A 137 2.40 10.77 -0.84
C TYR A 137 1.04 11.47 -0.98
N SER A 138 -0.06 10.81 -0.58
CA SER A 138 -1.40 11.40 -0.65
C SER A 138 -1.53 12.69 0.17
N LYS A 139 -0.84 12.79 1.32
CA LYS A 139 -0.76 14.05 2.09
C LYS A 139 -0.05 15.16 1.32
N ASN A 140 1.07 14.83 0.67
CA ASN A 140 1.85 15.81 -0.09
C ASN A 140 1.10 16.28 -1.35
N ILE A 141 0.40 15.38 -2.05
CA ILE A 141 -0.48 15.75 -3.18
C ILE A 141 -1.56 16.75 -2.74
N ARG A 142 -2.26 16.50 -1.63
CA ARG A 142 -3.22 17.47 -1.07
C ARG A 142 -2.60 18.82 -0.74
N GLY A 143 -1.35 18.84 -0.26
CA GLY A 143 -0.61 20.09 -0.03
C GLY A 143 -0.34 20.87 -1.31
N ILE A 144 0.03 20.18 -2.40
CA ILE A 144 0.24 20.77 -3.73
C ILE A 144 -1.10 21.26 -4.33
N GLU A 145 -2.19 20.51 -4.14
CA GLU A 145 -3.53 20.94 -4.56
C GLU A 145 -3.97 22.22 -3.82
N GLN A 146 -3.71 22.32 -2.52
CA GLN A 146 -3.97 23.52 -1.70
C GLN A 146 -3.11 24.73 -2.07
N GLN A 147 -1.89 24.53 -2.59
CA GLN A 147 -1.05 25.61 -3.15
C GLN A 147 -1.63 26.18 -4.47
N GLY A 148 -2.64 25.53 -5.04
CA GLY A 148 -3.34 25.93 -6.26
C GLY A 148 -2.89 25.12 -7.48
N LYS A 149 -3.87 24.56 -8.21
CA LYS A 149 -3.64 23.93 -9.51
C LYS A 149 -3.04 24.96 -10.49
N LYS A 150 -2.19 24.54 -11.43
CA LYS A 150 -1.65 25.45 -12.47
C LYS A 150 -2.81 26.12 -13.21
N THR A 151 -2.74 27.44 -13.43
CA THR A 151 -3.74 28.16 -14.21
C THR A 151 -3.83 27.59 -15.63
N LEU A 152 -5.03 27.58 -16.20
CA LEU A 152 -5.29 27.00 -17.53
C LEU A 152 -4.35 27.56 -18.60
N GLU A 153 -4.08 28.87 -18.55
CA GLU A 153 -3.14 29.57 -19.43
C GLU A 153 -1.71 29.00 -19.35
N LYS A 154 -1.19 28.77 -18.14
CA LYS A 154 0.15 28.19 -17.94
C LYS A 154 0.22 26.75 -18.47
N TYR A 155 -0.83 25.98 -18.26
CA TYR A 155 -0.93 24.62 -18.79
C TYR A 155 -0.98 24.60 -20.33
N GLN A 156 -1.78 25.47 -20.96
CA GLN A 156 -1.84 25.61 -22.42
C GLN A 156 -0.50 26.09 -23.01
N GLN A 157 0.19 27.02 -22.35
CA GLN A 157 1.54 27.46 -22.72
C GLN A 157 2.53 26.30 -22.67
N GLU A 158 2.60 25.55 -21.56
CA GLU A 158 3.44 24.35 -21.42
C GLU A 158 3.12 23.27 -22.47
N LYS A 159 1.82 22.98 -22.71
CA LYS A 159 1.35 22.05 -23.76
C LYS A 159 1.83 22.47 -25.15
N SER A 160 1.76 23.76 -25.48
CA SER A 160 2.24 24.30 -26.76
C SER A 160 3.76 24.25 -26.90
N LEU A 161 4.51 24.44 -25.81
CA LEU A 161 5.97 24.31 -25.76
C LEU A 161 6.40 22.84 -25.90
N TYR A 162 5.69 21.91 -25.26
CA TYR A 162 5.95 20.48 -25.35
C TYR A 162 5.86 19.98 -26.81
N GLU A 163 4.78 20.30 -27.52
CA GLU A 163 4.63 19.89 -28.93
C GLU A 163 5.65 20.58 -29.86
N LYS A 164 6.07 21.82 -29.57
CA LYS A 164 7.17 22.48 -30.31
C LYS A 164 8.52 21.80 -30.10
N LEU A 165 8.83 21.35 -28.89
CA LEU A 165 10.08 20.63 -28.60
C LEU A 165 10.05 19.20 -29.16
N LYS A 166 8.88 18.56 -29.16
CA LYS A 166 8.65 17.24 -29.78
C LYS A 166 8.78 17.27 -31.31
N THR A 167 8.28 18.31 -31.98
CA THR A 167 8.49 18.50 -33.43
C THR A 167 9.93 18.86 -33.80
N GLN A 168 10.74 19.35 -32.85
CA GLN A 168 12.20 19.49 -32.99
C GLN A 168 12.98 18.17 -32.82
N GLY A 169 12.30 17.04 -32.59
CA GLY A 169 12.92 15.71 -32.48
C GLY A 169 13.60 15.42 -31.14
N LEU A 170 13.37 16.24 -30.11
CA LEU A 170 13.89 16.01 -28.75
C LEU A 170 13.22 14.79 -28.10
N SER A 171 13.98 14.05 -27.30
CA SER A 171 13.43 12.95 -26.50
C SER A 171 12.54 13.45 -25.36
N PRO A 172 11.59 12.64 -24.86
CA PRO A 172 10.71 13.04 -23.74
C PRO A 172 11.46 13.48 -22.48
N GLU A 173 12.68 12.97 -22.26
CA GLU A 173 13.52 13.29 -21.09
C GLU A 173 14.17 14.67 -21.22
N GLU A 174 14.68 15.00 -22.40
CA GLU A 174 15.22 16.34 -22.73
C GLU A 174 14.14 17.41 -22.72
N ILE A 175 12.94 17.08 -23.20
CA ILE A 175 11.77 17.98 -23.15
C ILE A 175 11.42 18.29 -21.70
N ARG A 176 11.39 17.29 -20.80
CA ARG A 176 11.16 17.51 -19.37
C ARG A 176 12.21 18.41 -18.75
N THR A 177 13.50 18.18 -19.01
CA THR A 177 14.57 19.03 -18.46
C THR A 177 14.45 20.48 -18.94
N ARG A 178 14.11 20.71 -20.22
CA ARG A 178 13.90 22.06 -20.76
C ARG A 178 12.63 22.75 -20.24
N LEU A 179 11.58 21.99 -19.90
CA LEU A 179 10.36 22.52 -19.29
C LEU A 179 10.49 22.74 -17.78
N THR A 180 11.54 22.21 -17.13
CA THR A 180 11.76 22.41 -15.70
C THR A 180 12.36 23.80 -15.47
N SER A 181 11.53 24.77 -15.08
CA SER A 181 12.00 26.12 -14.77
C SER A 181 12.88 26.12 -13.50
N SER A 182 14.00 26.84 -13.54
CA SER A 182 14.86 27.04 -12.35
C SER A 182 14.08 27.62 -11.17
N GLY A 183 13.14 28.53 -11.41
CA GLY A 183 12.27 29.09 -10.37
C GLY A 183 11.33 28.06 -9.73
N GLN A 184 10.85 27.07 -10.49
CA GLN A 184 10.04 25.96 -9.95
C GLN A 184 10.89 25.00 -9.12
N LEU A 185 12.13 24.75 -9.55
CA LEU A 185 13.10 23.96 -8.79
C LEU A 185 13.47 24.67 -7.47
N ASP A 186 13.69 25.98 -7.49
CA ASP A 186 13.98 26.78 -6.29
C ASP A 186 12.82 26.79 -5.29
N THR A 187 11.57 26.84 -5.74
CA THR A 187 10.41 26.69 -4.86
C THR A 187 10.36 25.29 -4.24
N TYR A 188 10.58 24.24 -5.02
CA TYR A 188 10.61 22.86 -4.50
C TYR A 188 11.73 22.64 -3.46
N VAL A 189 12.92 23.20 -3.68
CA VAL A 189 14.03 23.14 -2.73
C VAL A 189 13.74 23.92 -1.44
N LYS A 190 13.01 25.05 -1.51
CA LYS A 190 12.55 25.80 -0.33
C LYS A 190 11.52 25.00 0.47
N ASP A 191 10.55 24.39 -0.20
CA ASP A 191 9.52 23.58 0.44
C ASP A 191 10.13 22.38 1.18
N LEU A 192 11.07 21.66 0.56
CA LEU A 192 11.83 20.58 1.20
C LEU A 192 12.56 21.05 2.47
N LYS A 193 13.30 22.16 2.40
CA LYS A 193 14.00 22.73 3.57
C LYS A 193 13.03 23.12 4.69
N SER A 194 11.89 23.72 4.33
CA SER A 194 10.87 24.10 5.31
C SER A 194 10.27 22.87 6.04
N TRP A 195 10.08 21.77 5.31
CA TRP A 195 9.62 20.50 5.86
C TRP A 195 10.65 19.86 6.78
N GLU A 196 11.93 19.84 6.39
CA GLU A 196 13.02 19.36 7.26
C GLU A 196 13.08 20.16 8.57
N GLU A 197 13.07 21.49 8.48
CA GLU A 197 13.04 22.36 9.66
C GLU A 197 11.81 22.09 10.56
N GLU A 198 10.64 21.86 9.98
CA GLU A 198 9.43 21.54 10.74
C GLU A 198 9.57 20.20 11.48
N VAL A 199 10.14 19.18 10.82
CA VAL A 199 10.45 17.88 11.41
C VAL A 199 11.47 18.02 12.56
N TYR A 200 12.55 18.79 12.37
CA TYR A 200 13.52 19.08 13.42
C TYR A 200 12.87 19.82 14.61
N ARG A 201 12.08 20.87 14.34
CA ARG A 201 11.35 21.63 15.37
C ARG A 201 10.39 20.74 16.16
N LYS A 202 9.64 19.85 15.50
CA LYS A 202 8.74 18.89 16.16
C LYS A 202 9.50 17.89 17.04
N ARG A 203 10.62 17.34 16.56
CA ARG A 203 11.46 16.41 17.34
C ARG A 203 12.11 17.06 18.57
N ARG A 204 12.49 18.34 18.49
CA ARG A 204 13.15 19.06 19.59
C ARG A 204 12.22 19.42 20.77
N LYS A 205 10.90 19.39 20.60
CA LYS A 205 9.93 19.77 21.64
C LYS A 205 9.79 18.80 22.83
N ILE A 206 10.57 17.72 22.89
CA ILE A 206 10.55 16.75 24.00
C ILE A 206 11.42 17.27 25.16
N ASN A 207 10.98 18.35 25.80
CA ASN A 207 11.56 18.88 27.02
C ASN A 207 10.60 18.63 28.20
N ASP A 208 10.53 17.39 28.73
CA ASP A 208 9.97 17.21 30.07
C ASP A 208 11.06 17.53 31.10
N GLU A 209 10.81 18.47 32.01
CA GLU A 209 11.78 18.79 33.06
C GLU A 209 11.58 17.88 34.29
N GLY A 210 12.61 17.10 34.61
CA GLY A 210 12.97 16.81 36.00
C GLY A 210 12.07 15.94 36.88
N LYS A 211 11.54 14.79 36.43
CA LYS A 211 10.85 13.82 37.34
C LYS A 211 11.22 12.32 37.23
N ASP A 212 12.03 11.88 36.26
CA ASP A 212 12.25 10.45 35.97
C ASP A 212 13.39 9.77 36.77
N GLY A 213 13.95 10.42 37.81
CA GLY A 213 15.02 9.86 38.66
C GLY A 213 16.32 9.47 37.91
N ALA A 214 16.48 9.92 36.67
CA ALA A 214 17.52 9.47 35.76
C ALA A 214 18.85 10.18 35.99
N ILE A 215 19.93 9.41 36.09
CA ILE A 215 21.29 9.90 36.34
C ILE A 215 21.86 10.68 35.13
N HIS A 216 21.43 10.32 33.92
CA HIS A 216 21.86 10.97 32.67
C HIS A 216 20.84 10.74 31.54
N GLU A 217 20.97 11.49 30.44
CA GLU A 217 19.99 11.50 29.33
C GLU A 217 19.71 10.11 28.73
N LYS A 218 20.73 9.27 28.48
CA LYS A 218 20.48 7.88 28.01
C LYS A 218 19.71 7.01 29.02
N ASN A 219 19.92 7.21 30.33
CA ASN A 219 19.17 6.51 31.38
C ASN A 219 17.72 6.99 31.40
N ARG A 220 17.49 8.29 31.22
CA ARG A 220 16.16 8.87 31.04
C ARG A 220 15.42 8.27 29.84
N GLN A 221 16.03 8.25 28.66
CA GLN A 221 15.44 7.65 27.46
C GLN A 221 15.11 6.16 27.65
N PHE A 222 15.95 5.43 28.39
CA PHE A 222 15.69 4.05 28.79
C PHE A 222 14.51 3.94 29.76
N ASN A 223 14.43 4.76 30.81
CA ASN A 223 13.32 4.78 31.76
C ASN A 223 12.00 5.15 31.07
N SER A 224 12.00 6.15 30.17
CA SER A 224 10.82 6.50 29.38
C SER A 224 10.40 5.35 28.44
N LYS A 225 11.35 4.57 27.91
CA LYS A 225 11.04 3.34 27.14
C LYS A 225 10.45 2.25 28.03
N LEU A 226 11.01 2.02 29.23
CA LEU A 226 10.44 1.08 30.20
C LEU A 226 9.02 1.47 30.60
N GLN A 227 8.78 2.75 30.92
CA GLN A 227 7.43 3.23 31.26
C GLN A 227 6.40 2.92 30.17
N ARG A 228 6.75 3.05 28.87
CA ARG A 228 5.83 2.68 27.77
C ARG A 228 5.41 1.21 27.80
N HIS A 229 6.32 0.29 28.14
CA HIS A 229 6.04 -1.15 28.15
C HIS A 229 5.51 -1.68 29.49
N TYR A 230 5.85 -1.04 30.62
CA TYR A 230 5.54 -1.53 31.96
C TYR A 230 4.41 -0.79 32.68
N ARG A 231 4.00 0.42 32.24
CA ARG A 231 2.81 1.11 32.80
C ARG A 231 1.53 0.26 32.73
N GLN A 232 1.40 -0.62 31.73
CA GLN A 232 0.26 -1.54 31.60
C GLN A 232 0.24 -2.65 32.67
N PHE A 233 1.36 -2.93 33.32
CA PHE A 233 1.52 -3.96 34.36
C PHE A 233 1.69 -3.37 35.78
N GLN A 234 1.59 -2.04 35.94
CA GLN A 234 1.73 -1.33 37.21
C GLN A 234 0.36 -0.80 37.73
N LYS A 235 -0.70 -1.59 37.52
CA LYS A 235 -2.05 -1.35 38.06
C LYS A 235 -2.44 -2.50 38.98
#